data_AF-A0A2M7UA25-F1
#
_entry.id   AF-A0A2M7UA25-F1
#
_cell.length_a   1.000
_cell.length_b   1.000
_cell.length_c   1.000
_cell.angle_alpha   90.00
_cell.angle_beta   90.00
_cell.angle_gamma   90.00
#
_symmetry.space_group_name_H-M   'P 1'
#
loop_
_entity.id
_entity.type
_entity.pdbx_description
1 polymer ?
#
loop_
_entity_poly.entity_id
_entity_poly.type
_entity_poly.pdbx_seq_one_letter_code
_entity_poly.pdbx_strand_id
1 'polypeptide(L)'
;DTQCGFKLFEKKASTTVINNLKVFHNNRKAKGSSVSAGFDLEFLFLAQKFGYKIKEAPVIWRHVETKNVNFIKDTIETLKDILKIKYFDLKGKYETKR
;
A
#
# COMPACT_ATOMS: atom_id res chain seq x y z
N ASP A 1 -0.95 -13.19 0.02
CA ASP A 1 -0.77 -12.37 1.26
C ASP A 1 -0.45 -10.95 0.84
N THR A 2 -1.37 -10.01 1.11
CA THR A 2 -1.26 -8.61 0.65
C THR A 2 -0.41 -7.72 1.57
N GLN A 3 -0.09 -8.20 2.78
CA GLN A 3 0.64 -7.44 3.80
C GLN A 3 2.01 -8.05 4.12
N CYS A 4 2.46 -9.03 3.33
CA CYS A 4 3.83 -9.53 3.43
C CYS A 4 4.82 -8.39 3.15
N GLY A 5 5.81 -8.22 4.03
CA GLY A 5 6.86 -7.22 3.89
C GLY A 5 7.83 -7.48 2.72
N PHE A 6 7.77 -8.68 2.12
CA PHE A 6 8.61 -9.04 0.98
C PHE A 6 7.84 -8.91 -0.34
N LYS A 7 8.23 -7.94 -1.17
CA LYS A 7 7.63 -7.69 -2.48
C LYS A 7 8.72 -7.41 -3.51
N LEU A 8 8.56 -7.97 -4.72
CA LEU A 8 9.47 -7.77 -5.86
C LEU A 8 8.76 -6.91 -6.91
N PHE A 9 9.50 -5.95 -7.49
CA PHE A 9 8.95 -5.03 -8.47
C PHE A 9 9.91 -4.84 -9.64
N GLU A 10 9.34 -4.66 -10.84
CA GLU A 10 10.10 -4.09 -11.94
C GLU A 10 10.37 -2.61 -11.64
N LYS A 11 11.62 -2.17 -11.76
CA LYS A 11 12.06 -0.80 -11.42
C LYS A 11 11.17 0.28 -12.04
N LYS A 12 10.85 0.14 -13.34
CA LYS A 12 10.00 1.10 -14.06
C LYS A 12 8.59 1.15 -13.48
N ALA A 13 7.99 0.00 -13.22
CA ALA A 13 6.65 -0.10 -12.63
C ALA A 13 6.60 0.52 -11.23
N SER A 14 7.57 0.19 -10.37
CA SER A 14 7.63 0.75 -9.02
C SER A 14 7.80 2.26 -9.01
N THR A 15 8.67 2.81 -9.87
CA THR A 15 8.89 4.26 -9.94
C THR A 15 7.65 4.99 -10.41
N THR A 16 6.96 4.47 -11.44
CA THR A 16 5.69 5.04 -11.92
C THR A 16 4.63 5.07 -10.82
N VAL A 17 4.45 3.95 -10.09
CA VAL A 17 3.46 3.86 -9.02
C VAL A 17 3.81 4.81 -7.86
N ILE A 18 5.07 4.79 -7.39
CA ILE A 18 5.52 5.62 -6.26
C ILE A 18 5.37 7.12 -6.54
N ASN A 19 5.72 7.56 -7.75
CA ASN A 19 5.59 8.96 -8.16
C ASN A 19 4.12 9.44 -8.21
N ASN A 20 3.16 8.50 -8.30
CA ASN A 20 1.74 8.79 -8.34
C ASN A 20 1.02 8.54 -7.01
N LEU A 21 1.72 8.09 -5.96
CA LEU A 21 1.16 8.00 -4.61
C LEU A 21 0.74 9.39 -4.12
N LYS A 22 -0.44 9.48 -3.50
CA LYS A 22 -1.01 10.74 -2.97
C LYS A 22 -1.36 10.63 -1.49
N VAL A 23 -1.82 9.47 -1.03
CA VAL A 23 -2.19 9.23 0.38
C VAL A 23 -0.94 9.02 1.23
N PHE A 24 0.07 8.35 0.69
CA PHE A 24 1.32 8.06 1.39
C PHE A 24 2.43 9.09 1.22
N HIS A 25 2.29 10.04 0.29
CA HIS A 25 3.31 11.04 0.00
C HIS A 25 3.26 12.26 0.94
N ASN A 26 2.08 12.62 1.46
CA ASN A 26 1.91 13.83 2.25
C ASN A 26 2.15 13.59 3.76
N ASN A 27 3.39 13.84 4.21
CA ASN A 27 3.73 14.14 5.62
C ASN A 27 3.28 13.12 6.69
N ARG A 28 3.23 11.82 6.39
CA ARG A 28 3.12 10.82 7.48
C ARG A 28 4.45 10.70 8.20
N LYS A 29 4.52 11.20 9.44
CA LYS A 29 5.56 10.80 10.39
C LYS A 29 5.26 9.34 10.77
N ALA A 30 6.06 8.40 10.28
CA ALA A 30 6.01 7.02 10.75
C ALA A 30 6.27 7.02 12.27
N LYS A 31 5.27 6.64 13.07
CA LYS A 31 5.40 6.47 14.52
C LYS A 31 5.19 4.99 14.86
N GLY A 32 6.25 4.33 15.32
CA GLY A 32 6.23 2.93 15.77
C GLY A 32 6.42 1.89 14.66
N SER A 33 6.28 0.61 15.02
CA SER A 33 6.38 -0.55 14.11
C SER A 33 5.19 -0.74 13.18
N SER A 34 4.17 0.13 13.27
CA SER A 34 3.02 0.16 12.38
C SER A 34 3.45 0.73 11.03
N VAL A 35 4.21 -0.07 10.28
CA VAL A 35 4.42 0.15 8.85
C VAL A 35 3.03 0.06 8.22
N SER A 36 2.50 1.22 7.89
CA SER A 36 1.09 1.43 7.58
C SER A 36 0.64 0.54 6.43
N ALA A 37 -0.34 -0.33 6.69
CA ALA A 37 -1.03 -1.13 5.67
C ALA A 37 -1.52 -0.29 4.48
N GLY A 38 -1.79 0.99 4.69
CA GLY A 38 -2.22 1.88 3.62
C GLY A 38 -1.23 2.03 2.46
N PHE A 39 0.10 1.91 2.68
CA PHE A 39 1.07 2.06 1.58
C PHE A 39 0.89 0.92 0.58
N ASP A 40 0.86 -0.31 1.09
CA ASP A 40 0.67 -1.49 0.28
C ASP A 40 -0.68 -1.44 -0.45
N LEU A 41 -1.73 -0.96 0.22
CA LEU A 41 -3.05 -0.79 -0.38
C LEU A 41 -3.05 0.24 -1.53
N GLU A 42 -2.49 1.43 -1.31
CA GLU A 42 -2.43 2.46 -2.36
C GLU A 42 -1.53 2.01 -3.52
N PHE A 43 -0.39 1.40 -3.20
CA PHE A 43 0.56 0.91 -4.19
C PHE A 43 -0.07 -0.18 -5.07
N LEU A 44 -0.68 -1.21 -4.48
CA LEU A 44 -1.31 -2.29 -5.24
C LEU A 44 -2.51 -1.78 -6.05
N PHE A 45 -3.30 -0.87 -5.49
CA PHE A 45 -4.42 -0.23 -6.19
C PHE A 45 -3.94 0.52 -7.44
N LEU A 46 -2.92 1.36 -7.31
CA LEU A 46 -2.35 2.09 -8.45
C LEU A 46 -1.67 1.17 -9.46
N ALA A 47 -0.96 0.14 -9.00
CA ALA A 47 -0.35 -0.84 -9.88
C ALA A 47 -1.41 -1.53 -10.77
N GLN A 48 -2.54 -1.92 -10.17
CA GLN A 48 -3.67 -2.49 -10.90
C GLN A 48 -4.33 -1.46 -11.83
N LYS A 49 -4.54 -0.23 -11.36
CA LYS A 49 -5.14 0.86 -12.16
C LYS A 49 -4.28 1.22 -13.38
N PHE A 50 -2.96 1.15 -13.27
CA PHE A 50 -2.03 1.40 -14.37
C PHE A 50 -1.83 0.19 -15.29
N GLY A 51 -2.53 -0.93 -15.05
CA GLY A 51 -2.51 -2.11 -15.91
C GLY A 51 -1.31 -3.03 -15.68
N TYR A 52 -0.57 -2.88 -14.57
CA TYR A 52 0.52 -3.80 -14.24
C TYR A 52 -0.04 -5.15 -13.77
N LYS A 53 0.66 -6.24 -14.12
CA LYS A 53 0.32 -7.59 -13.68
C LYS A 53 0.89 -7.84 -12.29
N ILE A 54 0.04 -8.23 -11.36
CA ILE A 54 0.42 -8.63 -10.00
C ILE A 54 0.35 -10.15 -9.93
N LYS A 55 1.42 -10.79 -9.46
CA LYS A 55 1.47 -12.25 -9.22
C LYS A 55 1.91 -12.51 -7.79
N GLU A 56 1.22 -13.44 -7.13
CA GLU A 56 1.65 -13.96 -5.84
C GLU A 56 2.70 -15.06 -6.07
N ALA A 57 3.84 -14.98 -5.38
CA ALA A 57 4.87 -16.00 -5.38
C ALA A 57 4.88 -16.70 -4.01
N PRO A 58 4.80 -18.05 -3.96
CA PRO A 58 4.85 -18.76 -2.69
C PRO A 58 6.25 -18.62 -2.08
N VAL A 59 6.31 -18.13 -0.85
CA VAL A 59 7.55 -18.03 -0.06
C VAL A 59 7.30 -18.66 1.31
N ILE A 60 8.26 -19.47 1.76
CA ILE A 60 8.23 -20.05 3.10
C ILE A 60 8.69 -18.97 4.07
N TRP A 61 7.77 -18.39 4.81
CA TRP A 61 8.05 -17.35 5.80
C TRP A 61 8.03 -17.95 7.21
N ARG A 62 9.12 -17.77 7.97
CA ARG A 62 9.19 -18.23 9.35
C ARG A 62 8.76 -17.08 10.27
N HIS A 63 7.50 -17.11 10.69
CA HIS A 63 6.96 -16.08 11.58
C HIS A 63 7.57 -16.22 12.99
N VAL A 64 8.18 -15.14 13.49
CA VAL A 64 8.61 -15.03 14.88
C VAL A 64 7.56 -14.16 15.57
N GLU A 65 6.74 -14.77 16.44
CA GLU A 65 5.64 -14.07 17.09
C GLU A 65 6.16 -12.87 17.89
N THR A 66 5.73 -11.67 17.50
CA THR A 66 5.85 -10.49 18.36
C THR A 66 4.45 -9.96 18.61
N LYS A 67 3.83 -10.36 19.72
CA LYS A 67 2.50 -9.90 20.13
C LYS A 67 2.61 -8.48 20.68
N ASN A 68 2.32 -7.47 19.85
CA ASN A 68 2.03 -6.10 20.28
C ASN A 68 1.28 -5.33 19.16
N VAL A 69 0.18 -5.88 18.66
CA VAL A 69 -0.68 -5.21 17.66
C VAL A 69 -2.09 -5.02 18.23
N ASN A 70 -2.56 -3.77 18.22
CA ASN A 70 -3.89 -3.38 18.70
C ASN A 70 -4.88 -3.49 17.54
N PHE A 71 -5.34 -4.71 17.26
CA PHE A 71 -6.24 -5.06 16.14
C PHE A 71 -7.33 -4.03 15.82
N ILE A 72 -8.02 -3.49 16.82
CA ILE A 72 -9.13 -2.53 16.64
C ILE A 72 -8.63 -1.19 16.08
N LYS A 73 -7.53 -0.66 16.62
CA LYS A 73 -6.95 0.60 16.15
C LYS A 73 -6.44 0.45 14.72
N ASP A 74 -5.73 -0.65 14.46
CA ASP A 74 -5.13 -0.94 13.15
C ASP A 74 -6.22 -1.11 12.06
N THR A 75 -7.35 -1.72 12.40
CA THR A 75 -8.49 -1.87 11.49
C THR A 75 -9.12 -0.53 11.13
N ILE A 76 -9.35 0.34 12.12
CA ILE A 76 -9.95 1.67 11.89
C ILE A 76 -9.02 2.55 11.05
N GLU A 77 -7.72 2.51 11.30
CA GLU A 77 -6.72 3.26 10.53
C GLU A 77 -6.69 2.76 9.07
N THR A 78 -6.69 1.45 8.86
CA THR A 78 -6.72 0.84 7.52
C THR A 78 -7.98 1.23 6.75
N LEU A 79 -9.16 1.21 7.40
CA LEU A 79 -10.42 1.60 6.76
C LEU A 79 -10.41 3.08 6.33
N LYS A 80 -9.89 3.98 7.17
CA LYS A 80 -9.73 5.40 6.83
C LYS A 80 -8.81 5.59 5.63
N ASP A 81 -7.76 4.79 5.52
CA ASP A 81 -6.82 4.84 4.40
C ASP A 81 -7.49 4.40 3.09
N ILE A 82 -8.27 3.32 3.12
CA ILE A 82 -9.05 2.86 1.95
C ILE A 82 -10.02 3.95 1.47
N LEU A 83 -10.75 4.59 2.40
CA LEU A 83 -11.69 5.66 2.06
C LEU A 83 -10.98 6.86 1.43
N LYS A 84 -9.80 7.24 1.92
CA LYS A 84 -8.99 8.31 1.31
C LYS A 84 -8.53 7.96 -0.09
N ILE A 85 -8.04 6.73 -0.30
CA ILE A 85 -7.62 6.24 -1.62
C ILE A 85 -8.80 6.34 -2.59
N LYS A 86 -9.98 5.82 -2.22
CA LYS A 86 -11.18 5.93 -3.05
C LYS A 86 -11.59 7.38 -3.32
N TYR A 87 -11.47 8.27 -2.33
CA TYR A 87 -11.77 9.68 -2.52
C TYR A 87 -10.84 10.36 -3.54
N PHE A 88 -9.53 10.09 -3.48
CA PHE A 88 -8.57 10.63 -4.46
C PHE A 88 -8.77 10.04 -5.85
N ASP A 89 -9.18 8.79 -5.92
CA ASP A 89 -9.54 8.11 -7.16
C ASP A 89 -10.75 8.74 -7.84
N LEU A 90 -11.84 8.95 -7.08
CA LEU A 90 -13.05 9.61 -7.56
C LEU A 90 -12.80 11.07 -7.96
N LYS A 91 -11.85 11.75 -7.31
CA LYS A 91 -11.42 13.11 -7.68
C LYS A 91 -10.50 13.17 -8.91
N GLY A 92 -10.21 12.03 -9.56
CA GLY A 92 -9.31 11.99 -10.71
C GLY A 92 -7.86 12.36 -10.37
N LYS A 93 -7.46 12.38 -9.10
CA LYS A 93 -6.09 12.80 -8.72
C LYS A 93 -5.03 11.75 -9.05
N TYR A 94 -5.46 10.54 -9.39
CA TYR A 94 -4.64 9.49 -9.98
C TYR A 94 -4.84 9.48 -11.49
N GLU A 95 -4.35 10.54 -12.14
CA GLU A 95 -4.26 10.63 -13.60
C GLU A 95 -2.90 10.09 -14.06
N THR A 96 -2.93 9.02 -14.85
CA THR A 96 -1.78 8.63 -15.66
C THR A 96 -1.71 9.63 -16.81
N LYS A 97 -0.61 10.41 -16.89
CA LYS A 97 -0.28 11.09 -18.14
C LYS A 97 -0.15 10.00 -19.22
N ARG A 98 -1.16 9.90 -20.07
CA ARG A 98 -1.15 9.07 -21.27
C ARG A 98 -0.17 9.65 -22.28
#